data_AF-A0A537FU49-F1
#
_entry.id   AF-A0A537FU49-F1
#
_cell.length_a   1.000
_cell.length_b   1.000
_cell.length_c   1.000
_cell.angle_alpha   90.00
_cell.angle_beta   90.00
_cell.angle_gamma   90.00
#
_symmetry.space_group_name_H-M   'P 1'
#
loop_
_entity.id
_entity.type
_entity.pdbx_description
1 polymer ?
#
loop_
_entity_poly.entity_id
_entity_poly.type
_entity_poly.pdbx_seq_one_letter_code
_entity_poly.pdbx_strand_id
1 'polypeptide(L)'
;MLRITEEQVEGSLDISTSIDLARDAYRLQATNKILNPSRALLNVPGGASLYCMPAHVLGSNAIAVKIARVAPDNAVSSLPSTLATLYLYDSKTGECVAEIDAEA
;
A
#
# COMPACT_ATOMS: atom_id res chain seq x y z
N MET A 1 4.47 14.55 9.26
CA MET A 1 3.96 13.62 8.24
C MET A 1 4.33 14.13 6.85
N LEU A 2 5.08 13.34 6.08
CA LEU A 2 5.41 13.60 4.68
C LEU A 2 4.22 13.23 3.78
N ARG A 3 4.00 13.97 2.69
CA ARG A 3 3.07 13.57 1.64
C ARG A 3 3.85 13.33 0.36
N ILE A 4 3.69 12.16 -0.24
CA ILE A 4 4.39 11.76 -1.47
C ILE A 4 3.33 11.55 -2.55
N THR A 5 3.45 12.30 -3.65
CA THR A 5 2.53 12.22 -4.79
C THR A 5 2.91 11.09 -5.74
N GLU A 6 1.98 10.69 -6.62
CA GLU A 6 2.25 9.67 -7.65
C GLU A 6 3.45 10.04 -8.52
N GLU A 7 3.56 11.29 -8.99
CA GLU A 7 4.71 11.77 -9.76
C GLU A 7 6.05 11.60 -9.01
N GLN A 8 6.05 11.80 -7.69
CA GLN A 8 7.24 11.59 -6.86
C GLN A 8 7.57 10.10 -6.69
N VAL A 9 6.56 9.23 -6.64
CA VAL A 9 6.74 7.77 -6.63
C VAL A 9 7.35 7.31 -7.95
N GLU A 10 6.77 7.71 -9.09
CA GLU A 10 7.25 7.39 -10.43
C GLU A 10 8.69 7.86 -10.66
N GLY A 11 9.04 9.05 -10.16
CA GLY A 11 10.41 9.59 -10.23
C GLY A 11 11.41 8.88 -9.32
N SER A 12 10.96 8.09 -8.34
CA SER A 12 11.81 7.47 -7.31
C SER A 12 11.99 5.96 -7.47
N LEU A 13 11.11 5.28 -8.21
CA LEU A 13 11.10 3.82 -8.35
C LEU A 13 11.02 3.41 -9.82
N ASP A 14 12.09 2.82 -10.34
CA ASP A 14 12.04 2.15 -11.64
C ASP A 14 11.51 0.71 -11.53
N ILE A 15 11.14 0.14 -12.69
CA ILE A 15 10.56 -1.21 -12.76
C ILE A 15 11.54 -2.29 -12.29
N SER A 16 12.84 -2.12 -12.55
CA SER A 16 13.86 -3.11 -12.17
C SER A 16 13.99 -3.18 -10.64
N THR A 17 14.09 -2.02 -10.02
CA THR A 17 14.14 -1.82 -8.57
C THR A 17 12.86 -2.37 -7.94
N SER A 18 11.70 -2.09 -8.53
CA SER A 18 10.41 -2.61 -8.05
C SER A 18 10.35 -4.14 -8.06
N ILE A 19 10.87 -4.78 -9.12
CA ILE A 19 10.96 -6.24 -9.23
C ILE A 19 11.88 -6.82 -8.16
N ASP A 20 13.05 -6.19 -7.94
CA ASP A 20 14.03 -6.66 -6.96
C ASP A 20 13.49 -6.52 -5.53
N LEU A 21 12.85 -5.40 -5.20
CA LEU A 21 12.19 -5.18 -3.91
C LEU A 21 11.06 -6.19 -3.67
N ALA A 22 10.24 -6.48 -4.69
CA ALA A 22 9.20 -7.49 -4.58
C ALA A 22 9.80 -8.88 -4.33
N ARG A 23 10.87 -9.25 -5.03
CA ARG A 23 11.57 -10.53 -4.84
C ARG A 23 12.08 -10.66 -3.41
N ASP A 24 12.68 -9.62 -2.86
CA ASP A 24 13.20 -9.63 -1.49
C ASP A 24 12.10 -9.68 -0.45
N ALA A 25 10.98 -8.98 -0.66
CA ALA A 25 9.79 -9.10 0.18
C ALA A 25 9.27 -10.56 0.22
N TYR A 26 9.20 -11.24 -0.92
CA TYR A 26 8.80 -12.66 -0.94
C TYR A 26 9.79 -13.58 -0.22
N ARG A 27 11.11 -13.34 -0.33
CA ARG A 27 12.12 -14.09 0.42
C ARG A 27 11.98 -13.90 1.94
N LEU A 28 11.76 -12.66 2.36
CA LEU A 28 11.53 -12.34 3.77
C LEU A 28 10.25 -13.00 4.27
N GLN A 29 9.17 -13.01 3.49
CA GLN A 29 7.94 -13.72 3.83
C GLN A 29 8.17 -15.23 3.96
N ALA A 30 8.86 -15.86 3.01
CA ALA A 30 9.17 -17.29 3.03
C ALA A 30 10.05 -17.71 4.22
N THR A 31 10.78 -16.76 4.82
CA THR A 31 11.63 -16.96 5.99
C THR A 31 11.02 -16.44 7.28
N ASN A 32 9.71 -16.17 7.31
CA ASN A 32 8.95 -15.66 8.46
C ASN A 32 9.49 -14.33 9.02
N LYS A 33 10.06 -13.48 8.17
CA LYS A 33 10.60 -12.15 8.52
C LYS A 33 9.63 -11.00 8.21
N ILE A 34 8.36 -11.31 7.94
CA ILE A 34 7.31 -10.33 7.69
C ILE A 34 6.06 -10.70 8.50
N LEU A 35 5.46 -9.70 9.15
CA LEU A 35 4.09 -9.75 9.64
C LEU A 35 3.18 -9.19 8.54
N ASN A 36 2.39 -10.04 7.89
CA ASN A 36 1.46 -9.67 6.82
C ASN A 36 0.16 -10.49 6.98
N PRO A 37 -0.76 -10.03 7.84
CA PRO A 37 -2.01 -10.75 8.08
C PRO A 37 -2.92 -10.70 6.85
N SER A 38 -3.95 -11.54 6.84
CA SER A 38 -5.01 -11.46 5.84
C SER A 38 -5.59 -10.05 5.76
N ARG A 39 -5.75 -9.54 4.52
CA ARG A 39 -6.33 -8.22 4.29
C ARG A 39 -7.76 -8.15 4.87
N ALA A 40 -8.09 -7.02 5.49
CA ALA A 40 -9.46 -6.73 5.86
C ALA A 40 -10.22 -6.21 4.63
N LEU A 41 -11.46 -6.64 4.48
CA LEU A 41 -12.33 -6.32 3.34
C LEU A 41 -13.62 -5.69 3.84
N LEU A 42 -14.03 -4.61 3.21
CA LEU A 42 -15.33 -3.99 3.39
C LEU A 42 -15.95 -3.77 2.00
N ASN A 43 -17.09 -4.40 1.73
CA ASN A 43 -17.83 -4.21 0.47
C ASN A 43 -19.07 -3.36 0.74
N VAL A 44 -19.24 -2.28 -0.01
CA VAL A 44 -20.49 -1.51 -0.03
C VAL A 44 -21.38 -2.10 -1.13
N PRO A 45 -22.59 -2.61 -0.82
CA PRO A 45 -23.51 -3.09 -1.84
C PRO A 45 -23.83 -1.99 -2.86
N GLY A 46 -23.60 -2.27 -4.15
CA GLY A 46 -23.78 -1.28 -5.23
C GLY A 46 -22.76 -0.13 -5.22
N GLY A 47 -21.65 -0.27 -4.49
CA GLY A 47 -20.62 0.74 -4.37
C GLY A 47 -19.21 0.16 -4.38
N ALA A 48 -18.28 0.86 -3.75
CA ALA A 48 -16.87 0.48 -3.72
C ALA A 48 -16.57 -0.69 -2.76
N SER A 49 -15.54 -1.46 -3.09
CA SER A 49 -14.85 -2.37 -2.17
C SER A 49 -13.60 -1.70 -1.61
N LEU A 50 -13.41 -1.79 -0.29
CA LEU A 50 -12.22 -1.29 0.41
C LEU A 50 -11.41 -2.47 0.95
N TYR A 51 -10.10 -2.43 0.70
CA TYR A 51 -9.12 -3.42 1.13
C TYR A 51 -8.07 -2.75 2.03
N CYS A 52 -7.97 -3.17 3.29
CA CYS A 52 -6.90 -2.75 4.18
C CYS A 52 -5.83 -3.83 4.25
N MET A 53 -4.61 -3.48 3.86
CA MET A 53 -3.48 -4.40 3.68
C MET A 53 -2.28 -3.93 4.51
N PRO A 54 -2.21 -4.26 5.80
CA PRO A 54 -1.07 -3.93 6.65
C PRO A 54 0.09 -4.91 6.46
N ALA A 55 1.32 -4.41 6.56
CA ALA A 55 2.53 -5.22 6.60
C ALA A 55 3.63 -4.57 7.47
N HIS A 56 4.44 -5.41 8.10
CA HIS A 56 5.64 -5.01 8.84
C HIS A 56 6.77 -5.99 8.58
N VAL A 57 7.93 -5.49 8.14
CA VAL A 57 9.15 -6.29 8.00
C VAL A 57 9.89 -6.29 9.34
N LEU A 58 10.21 -7.47 9.87
CA LEU A 58 10.88 -7.59 11.16
C LEU A 58 12.24 -6.88 11.13
N GLY A 59 12.45 -6.00 12.11
CA GLY A 59 13.67 -5.18 12.22
C GLY A 59 13.60 -3.85 11.46
N SER A 60 12.53 -3.56 10.72
CA SER A 60 12.29 -2.23 10.18
C SER A 60 11.72 -1.29 11.26
N ASN A 61 11.84 0.02 11.04
CA ASN A 61 11.19 1.03 11.89
C ASN A 61 9.81 1.46 11.34
N ALA A 62 9.21 0.68 10.44
CA ALA A 62 8.00 1.08 9.73
C ALA A 62 6.91 0.00 9.73
N ILE A 63 5.68 0.43 9.93
CA ILE A 63 4.46 -0.31 9.60
C ILE A 63 3.86 0.36 8.36
N ALA A 64 3.62 -0.42 7.30
CA ALA A 64 2.97 0.09 6.10
C ALA A 64 1.53 -0.44 6.02
N VAL A 65 0.58 0.42 5.66
CA VAL A 65 -0.82 0.03 5.46
C VAL A 65 -1.29 0.56 4.12
N LYS A 66 -1.58 -0.32 3.17
CA LYS A 66 -2.24 0.06 1.92
C LYS A 66 -3.76 -0.01 2.09
N ILE A 67 -4.42 1.09 1.82
CA ILE A 67 -5.88 1.14 1.69
C ILE A 67 -6.19 1.19 0.20
N ALA A 68 -6.64 0.09 -0.40
CA ALA A 68 -7.06 0.04 -1.80
C ALA A 68 -8.58 0.15 -1.89
N ARG A 69 -9.09 0.90 -2.86
CA ARG A 69 -10.52 1.01 -3.15
C ARG A 69 -10.74 0.61 -4.61
N VAL A 70 -11.71 -0.26 -4.83
CA VAL A 70 -12.14 -0.68 -6.17
C VAL A 70 -13.58 -0.28 -6.35
N ALA A 71 -13.84 0.59 -7.33
CA ALA A 71 -15.16 1.07 -7.69
C ALA A 71 -15.33 0.87 -9.21
N PRO A 72 -15.98 -0.22 -9.65
CA PRO A 72 -16.10 -0.53 -11.07
C PRO A 72 -16.73 0.59 -11.91
N ASP A 73 -17.71 1.28 -11.34
CA ASP A 73 -18.47 2.33 -12.03
C ASP A 73 -17.74 3.68 -12.12
N ASN A 74 -16.56 3.83 -11.49
CA ASN A 74 -15.76 5.04 -11.61
C ASN A 74 -15.35 5.34 -13.06
N ALA A 75 -15.21 4.30 -13.89
CA ALA A 75 -14.92 4.44 -15.32
C ALA A 75 -15.98 5.28 -16.05
N VAL A 76 -17.23 5.27 -15.58
CA VAL A 76 -18.32 6.09 -16.13
C VAL A 76 -18.19 7.56 -15.73
N SER A 77 -17.49 7.85 -14.62
CA SER A 77 -17.37 9.18 -14.01
C SER A 77 -15.98 9.81 -14.16
N SER A 78 -15.17 9.32 -15.12
CA SER A 78 -13.79 9.80 -15.36
C SER A 78 -12.86 9.68 -14.15
N LEU A 79 -13.13 8.72 -13.25
CA LEU A 79 -12.25 8.39 -12.13
C LEU A 79 -11.57 7.03 -12.38
N PRO A 80 -10.35 6.80 -11.87
CA PRO A 80 -9.75 5.48 -11.86
C PRO A 80 -10.64 4.46 -11.15
N SER A 81 -10.76 3.27 -11.73
CA SER A 81 -11.53 2.15 -11.15
C SER A 81 -10.90 1.60 -9.88
N THR A 82 -9.58 1.75 -9.77
CA THR A 82 -8.80 1.41 -8.58
C THR A 82 -8.09 2.67 -8.11
N LEU A 83 -8.24 2.98 -6.83
CA LEU A 83 -7.49 4.04 -6.18
C LEU A 83 -6.78 3.39 -4.99
N ALA A 84 -5.54 3.78 -4.68
CA ALA A 84 -4.89 3.34 -3.44
C ALA A 84 -4.13 4.46 -2.74
N THR A 85 -3.94 4.29 -1.43
CA THR A 85 -3.16 5.19 -0.58
C THR A 85 -2.40 4.31 0.40
N LEU A 86 -1.11 4.57 0.54
CA LEU A 86 -0.24 3.89 1.48
C LEU A 86 0.08 4.82 2.64
N TYR A 87 -0.14 4.35 3.87
CA TYR A 87 0.29 5.05 5.07
C TYR A 87 1.51 4.33 5.65
N LEU A 88 2.53 5.09 6.03
CA LEU A 88 3.65 4.60 6.83
C LEU A 88 3.54 5.15 8.24
N TYR A 89 3.72 4.27 9.21
CA TYR A 89 3.77 4.59 10.63
C TYR A 89 5.12 4.17 11.22
N ASP A 90 5.65 4.95 12.16
CA ASP A 90 6.78 4.51 12.98
C ASP A 90 6.35 3.29 13.81
N SER A 91 7.12 2.19 13.73
CA SER A 91 6.75 0.92 14.36
C SER A 91 6.84 0.92 15.89
N LYS A 92 7.46 1.94 16.48
CA LYS A 92 7.63 2.08 17.94
C LYS A 92 6.63 3.05 18.55
N THR A 93 6.41 4.20 17.91
CA THR A 93 5.55 5.28 18.43
C THR A 93 4.15 5.24 17.86
N GLY A 94 3.95 4.60 16.70
CA GLY A 94 2.69 4.62 15.96
C GLY A 94 2.42 5.95 15.24
N GLU A 95 3.36 6.89 15.24
CA GLU A 95 3.21 8.17 14.54
C GLU A 95 3.11 7.95 13.02
N CYS A 96 2.15 8.61 12.37
CA CYS A 96 2.07 8.61 10.91
C CYS A 96 3.20 9.46 10.32
N VAL A 97 4.17 8.79 9.70
CA VAL A 97 5.36 9.45 9.15
C VAL A 97 5.17 9.85 7.68
N ALA A 98 4.37 9.10 6.92
CA ALA A 98 4.08 9.44 5.52
C ALA A 98 2.70 8.96 5.05
N GLU A 99 2.12 9.74 4.15
CA GLU A 99 1.01 9.37 3.28
C GLU A 99 1.52 9.40 1.84
N ILE A 100 1.33 8.30 1.11
CA ILE A 100 1.88 8.09 -0.23
C ILE A 100 0.74 7.71 -1.16
N ASP A 101 0.63 8.41 -2.29
CA ASP A 101 -0.19 7.94 -3.40
C ASP A 101 0.34 6.58 -3.86
N ALA A 102 -0.57 5.64 -4.11
CA ALA A 102 -0.22 4.27 -4.45
C ALA A 102 -1.14 3.76 -5.56
N GLU A 103 -1.44 4.65 -6.50
CA GLU A 103 -2.24 4.35 -7.66
C GLU A 103 -1.39 3.55 -8.66
N ALA A 104 -2.02 3.01 -9.70
CA ALA A 104 -1.38 2.12 -10.67
C ALA A 104 -1.56 2.66 -12.08
#